data_AF-A0A818FAR2-F1
#
_entry.id   AF-A0A818FAR2-F1
#
_cell.length_a   1.000
_cell.length_b   1.000
_cell.length_c   1.000
_cell.angle_alpha   90.00
_cell.angle_beta   90.00
_cell.angle_gamma   90.00
#
_symmetry.space_group_name_H-M   'P 1'
#
loop_
_entity.id
_entity.type
_entity.pdbx_description
1 polymer ?
#
loop_
_entity_poly.entity_id
_entity_poly.type
_entity_poly.pdbx_seq_one_letter_code
_entity_poly.pdbx_strand_id
1 'polypeptide(L)'
;MIEWINLNTRNESIFAGTMSTMANLKLSTRRPIIVHPHYEHRKIRHRVKLVYTMFSRKPLRYIHSILKQYHVDYYIYESHWCTIINRPKGCSFPEMYDIDEQDQRILIRTTLACQTLQSHPQPYFKKLFTYDYLSIYQVL
;
A
#
# COMPACT_ATOMS: atom_id res chain seq x y z
N MET A 1 -0.36 -16.36 4.98
CA MET A 1 -0.65 -14.94 5.31
C MET A 1 -1.84 -14.80 6.26
N ILE A 2 -3.04 -15.23 5.89
CA ILE A 2 -4.25 -15.07 6.72
C ILE A 2 -4.07 -15.67 8.13
N GLU A 3 -3.53 -16.88 8.22
CA GLU A 3 -3.21 -17.52 9.49
C GLU A 3 -2.25 -16.67 10.35
N TRP A 4 -1.17 -16.16 9.73
CA TRP A 4 -0.25 -15.26 10.43
C TRP A 4 -0.97 -14.02 10.97
N ILE A 5 -1.88 -13.41 10.20
CA ILE A 5 -2.65 -12.24 10.63
C ILE A 5 -3.53 -12.59 11.85
N ASN A 6 -4.23 -13.73 11.80
CA ASN A 6 -5.09 -14.18 12.90
C ASN A 6 -4.30 -14.43 14.18
N LEU A 7 -3.09 -14.98 14.09
CA LEU A 7 -2.25 -15.32 15.23
C LEU A 7 -1.46 -14.13 15.80
N ASN A 8 -1.10 -13.15 14.96
CA ASN A 8 -0.11 -12.12 15.32
C ASN A 8 -0.67 -10.70 15.39
N THR A 9 -1.96 -10.48 15.11
CA THR A 9 -2.57 -9.14 15.11
C THR A 9 -3.86 -9.09 15.91
N ARG A 10 -4.15 -7.93 16.52
CA ARG A 10 -5.35 -7.72 17.32
C ARG A 10 -6.60 -7.66 16.44
N ASN A 11 -7.78 -7.91 17.02
CA ASN A 11 -9.05 -7.91 16.29
C ASN A 11 -9.39 -6.54 15.70
N GLU A 12 -8.92 -5.49 16.35
CA GLU A 12 -9.17 -4.10 16.04
C GLU A 12 -8.11 -3.53 15.09
N SER A 13 -7.05 -4.29 14.78
CA SER A 13 -5.95 -3.81 13.95
C SER A 13 -6.42 -3.44 12.54
N ILE A 14 -6.05 -2.24 12.09
CA ILE A 14 -6.52 -1.66 10.84
C ILE A 14 -5.50 -1.93 9.73
N PHE A 15 -5.98 -2.52 8.63
CA PHE A 15 -5.17 -2.87 7.48
C PHE A 15 -5.39 -1.93 6.29
N ALA A 16 -4.31 -1.67 5.55
CA ALA A 16 -4.34 -1.03 4.25
C ALA A 16 -3.54 -1.85 3.22
N GLY A 17 -3.91 -1.73 1.95
CA GLY A 17 -3.30 -2.44 0.84
C GLY A 17 -4.19 -2.33 -0.40
N THR A 18 -3.97 -3.20 -1.38
CA THR A 18 -4.80 -3.20 -2.58
C THR A 18 -6.21 -3.70 -2.30
N MET A 19 -7.16 -3.26 -3.10
CA MET A 19 -8.57 -3.57 -2.95
C MET A 19 -8.85 -5.09 -2.98
N SER A 20 -8.19 -5.82 -3.87
CA SER A 20 -8.31 -7.29 -3.97
C SER A 20 -7.81 -7.98 -2.70
N THR A 21 -6.67 -7.57 -2.15
CA THR A 21 -6.13 -8.16 -0.92
C THR A 21 -6.98 -7.79 0.29
N MET A 22 -7.46 -6.55 0.37
CA MET A 22 -8.32 -6.09 1.46
C MET A 22 -9.67 -6.82 1.47
N ALA A 23 -10.25 -7.14 0.30
CA ALA A 23 -11.45 -7.98 0.20
C ALA A 23 -11.25 -9.34 0.88
N ASN A 24 -10.19 -10.05 0.47
CA ASN A 24 -9.86 -11.36 1.00
C ASN A 24 -9.56 -11.30 2.50
N LEU A 25 -8.82 -10.28 2.94
CA LEU A 25 -8.49 -10.08 4.34
C LEU A 25 -9.74 -9.85 5.18
N LYS A 26 -10.65 -8.98 4.75
CA LYS A 26 -11.89 -8.70 5.48
C LYS A 26 -12.76 -9.95 5.59
N LEU A 27 -12.94 -10.69 4.50
CA LEU A 27 -13.74 -11.92 4.49
C LEU A 27 -13.14 -12.99 5.41
N SER A 28 -11.81 -13.16 5.40
CA SER A 28 -11.15 -14.26 6.10
C SER A 28 -10.83 -13.98 7.58
N THR A 29 -10.59 -12.72 7.94
CA THR A 29 -10.09 -12.35 9.29
C THR A 29 -11.05 -11.43 10.05
N ARG A 30 -12.06 -10.88 9.36
CA ARG A 30 -12.99 -9.85 9.85
C ARG A 30 -12.34 -8.55 10.34
N ARG A 31 -11.02 -8.39 10.19
CA ARG A 31 -10.27 -7.18 10.60
C ARG A 31 -10.79 -5.91 9.89
N PRO A 32 -10.72 -4.75 10.54
CA PRO A 32 -10.97 -3.47 9.87
C PRO A 32 -10.01 -3.24 8.70
N ILE A 33 -10.54 -2.67 7.61
CA ILE A 33 -9.78 -2.31 6.40
C ILE A 33 -10.10 -0.87 5.99
N ILE A 34 -9.11 -0.15 5.45
CA ILE A 34 -9.31 1.23 4.96
C ILE A 34 -10.01 1.28 3.60
N VAL A 35 -9.61 0.40 2.69
CA VAL A 35 -10.13 0.35 1.31
C VAL A 35 -11.26 -0.67 1.26
N HIS A 36 -12.51 -0.21 1.38
CA HIS A 36 -13.67 -1.10 1.30
C HIS A 36 -13.99 -1.47 -0.16
N PRO A 37 -13.87 -2.74 -0.58
CA PRO A 37 -13.98 -3.13 -2.00
C PRO A 37 -15.40 -3.09 -2.56
N HIS A 38 -16.42 -3.26 -1.71
CA HIS A 38 -17.81 -3.42 -2.16
C HIS A 38 -18.60 -2.11 -2.29
N TYR A 39 -18.01 -0.96 -1.94
CA TYR A 39 -18.73 0.32 -1.99
C TYR A 39 -17.86 1.43 -2.55
N GLU A 40 -18.31 2.02 -3.66
CA GLU A 40 -17.62 3.13 -4.30
C GLU A 40 -18.30 4.45 -3.95
N HIS A 41 -17.64 5.24 -3.10
CA HIS A 41 -18.09 6.58 -2.73
C HIS A 41 -16.94 7.58 -2.92
N ARG A 42 -17.24 8.86 -3.17
CA ARG A 42 -16.20 9.90 -3.40
C ARG A 42 -15.14 9.93 -2.30
N LYS A 43 -15.57 9.84 -1.04
CA LYS A 43 -14.67 9.78 0.13
C LYS A 43 -13.81 8.52 0.16
N ILE A 44 -14.35 7.37 -0.25
CA ILE A 44 -13.62 6.09 -0.29
C ILE A 44 -12.60 6.14 -1.42
N ARG A 45 -12.98 6.60 -2.62
CA ARG A 45 -12.04 6.80 -3.74
C ARG A 45 -10.84 7.67 -3.36
N HIS A 46 -11.09 8.75 -2.63
CA HIS A 46 -10.00 9.60 -2.12
C HIS A 46 -9.06 8.81 -1.19
N ARG A 47 -9.61 8.02 -0.26
CA ARG A 47 -8.79 7.14 0.60
C ARG A 47 -8.02 6.10 -0.19
N VAL A 48 -8.61 5.48 -1.21
CA VAL A 48 -7.90 4.53 -2.09
C VAL A 48 -6.73 5.22 -2.77
N LYS A 49 -6.96 6.40 -3.37
CA LYS A 49 -5.90 7.18 -4.02
C LYS A 49 -4.76 7.49 -3.05
N LEU A 50 -5.08 7.79 -1.79
CA LEU A 50 -4.10 8.05 -0.74
C LEU A 50 -3.32 6.79 -0.33
N VAL A 51 -3.98 5.65 -0.10
CA VAL A 51 -3.29 4.37 0.21
C VAL A 51 -2.38 3.96 -0.94
N TYR A 52 -2.84 4.12 -2.18
CA TYR A 52 -2.11 3.73 -3.38
C TYR A 52 -0.98 4.71 -3.74
N THR A 53 -0.81 5.82 -3.01
CA THR A 53 0.40 6.65 -3.14
C THR A 53 1.70 5.88 -2.84
N MET A 54 1.60 4.69 -2.23
CA MET A 54 2.73 3.75 -2.14
C MET A 54 3.31 3.35 -3.51
N PHE A 55 2.55 3.42 -4.59
CA PHE A 55 3.03 3.17 -5.96
C PHE A 55 3.55 4.42 -6.66
N SER A 56 3.47 5.58 -6.02
CA SER A 56 4.00 6.84 -6.55
C SER A 56 5.47 7.03 -6.19
N ARG A 57 6.01 8.18 -6.59
CA ARG A 57 7.35 8.67 -6.24
C ARG A 57 7.41 9.53 -4.98
N LYS A 58 6.34 9.59 -4.18
CA LYS A 58 6.34 10.33 -2.92
C LYS A 58 7.26 9.66 -1.88
N PRO A 59 7.92 10.42 -1.00
CA PRO A 59 8.78 9.84 0.03
C PRO A 59 7.98 9.00 1.03
N LEU A 60 8.59 7.93 1.57
CA LEU A 60 7.94 7.06 2.56
C LEU A 60 7.42 7.83 3.79
N ARG A 61 8.09 8.91 4.19
CA ARG A 61 7.63 9.80 5.27
C ARG A 61 6.22 10.34 5.04
N TYR A 62 5.93 10.75 3.80
CA TYR A 62 4.63 11.31 3.43
C TYR A 62 3.54 10.24 3.42
N ILE A 63 3.86 9.06 2.87
CA ILE A 63 2.93 7.93 2.85
C ILE A 63 2.65 7.45 4.28
N HIS A 64 3.68 7.39 5.12
CA HIS A 64 3.56 7.08 6.54
C HIS A 64 2.63 8.05 7.26
N SER A 65 2.79 9.37 7.08
CA SER A 65 1.90 10.35 7.72
C SER A 65 0.44 10.19 7.31
N ILE A 66 0.18 9.86 6.03
CA ILE A 66 -1.17 9.53 5.56
C ILE A 66 -1.71 8.29 6.26
N LEU A 67 -0.94 7.21 6.31
CA LEU A 67 -1.37 5.94 6.93
C LEU A 67 -1.66 6.14 8.43
N LYS A 68 -0.84 6.91 9.14
CA LYS A 68 -1.08 7.28 10.54
C LYS A 68 -2.33 8.13 10.73
N GLN A 69 -2.59 9.08 9.83
CA GLN A 69 -3.82 9.89 9.87
C GLN A 69 -5.08 9.02 9.76
N TYR A 70 -5.01 7.89 9.06
CA TYR A 70 -6.10 6.91 8.96
C TYR A 70 -6.01 5.77 9.98
N HIS A 71 -5.11 5.88 10.97
CA HIS A 71 -4.92 4.86 12.01
C HIS A 71 -4.58 3.47 11.47
N VAL A 72 -3.88 3.39 10.34
CA VAL A 72 -3.44 2.11 9.78
C VAL A 72 -2.32 1.54 10.65
N ASP A 73 -2.50 0.30 11.12
CA ASP A 73 -1.51 -0.44 11.88
C ASP A 73 -0.59 -1.25 10.96
N TYR A 74 -1.16 -1.83 9.90
CA TYR A 74 -0.45 -2.71 8.98
C TYR A 74 -0.73 -2.37 7.51
N TYR A 75 0.34 -2.31 6.74
CA TYR A 75 0.29 -2.18 5.28
C TYR A 75 0.66 -3.52 4.63
N ILE A 76 -0.22 -4.03 3.76
CA ILE A 76 0.05 -5.22 2.96
C ILE A 76 0.55 -4.78 1.58
N TYR A 77 1.79 -5.18 1.30
CA TYR A 77 2.49 -4.91 0.07
C TYR A 77 2.43 -6.11 -0.87
N GLU A 78 2.30 -5.84 -2.16
CA GLU A 78 2.26 -6.81 -3.25
C GLU A 78 3.25 -6.39 -4.34
N SER A 79 4.25 -7.24 -4.63
CA SER A 79 5.36 -6.86 -5.52
C SER A 79 4.94 -6.62 -6.97
N HIS A 80 3.96 -7.37 -7.47
CA HIS A 80 3.46 -7.30 -8.86
C HIS A 80 2.77 -5.97 -9.23
N TRP A 81 2.46 -5.13 -8.25
CA TRP A 81 1.89 -3.80 -8.46
C TRP A 81 2.95 -2.69 -8.50
N CYS A 82 4.15 -2.98 -7.98
CA CYS A 82 5.28 -2.06 -8.03
C CYS A 82 6.09 -2.19 -9.33
N THR A 83 6.09 -3.38 -9.94
CA THR A 83 6.82 -3.65 -11.19
C THR A 83 5.96 -3.35 -12.43
N ILE A 84 6.62 -2.85 -13.48
CA ILE A 84 5.99 -2.55 -14.79
C ILE A 84 6.08 -3.77 -15.73
N ILE A 85 6.62 -4.90 -15.25
CA ILE A 85 6.92 -6.06 -16.08
C ILE A 85 5.63 -6.62 -16.70
N ASN A 86 5.65 -6.83 -18.02
CA ASN A 86 4.54 -7.38 -18.82
C ASN A 86 3.25 -6.52 -18.84
N ARG A 87 3.32 -5.22 -18.53
CA ARG A 87 2.17 -4.31 -18.67
C ARG A 87 2.33 -3.41 -19.91
N PRO A 88 1.24 -3.15 -20.66
CA PRO A 88 1.25 -2.09 -21.67
C PRO A 88 1.62 -0.75 -21.04
N LYS A 89 2.29 0.10 -21.83
CA LYS A 89 2.67 1.46 -21.40
C LYS A 89 1.44 2.25 -20.96
N GLY A 90 1.52 2.86 -19.79
CA GLY A 90 0.44 3.64 -19.17
C GLY A 90 -0.59 2.83 -18.37
N CYS A 91 -0.40 1.52 -18.22
CA CYS A 91 -1.33 0.63 -17.52
C CYS A 91 -0.82 0.11 -16.16
N SER A 92 0.31 0.62 -15.68
CA SER A 92 0.85 0.31 -14.35
C SER A 92 0.49 1.40 -13.32
N PHE A 93 0.37 1.04 -12.03
CA PHE A 93 0.16 2.05 -10.99
C PHE A 93 1.26 3.13 -10.97
N PRO A 94 2.56 2.78 -11.04
CA PRO A 94 3.61 3.79 -11.14
C PRO A 94 3.37 4.82 -12.26
N GLU A 95 3.05 4.36 -13.47
CA GLU A 95 2.80 5.27 -14.60
C GLU A 95 1.56 6.15 -14.37
N MET A 96 0.49 5.60 -13.79
CA MET A 96 -0.72 6.38 -13.46
C MET A 96 -0.40 7.51 -12.47
N TYR A 97 0.44 7.25 -11.47
CA TYR A 97 0.86 8.27 -10.51
C TYR A 97 1.91 9.24 -11.07
N ASP A 98 2.74 8.80 -12.02
CA ASP A 98 3.70 9.64 -12.71
C ASP A 98 2.99 10.64 -13.65
N ILE A 99 1.85 10.27 -14.25
CA ILE A 99 1.01 11.20 -15.06
C ILE A 99 0.43 12.34 -14.20
N ASP A 100 0.04 12.02 -12.96
CA ASP A 100 -0.49 12.99 -12.00
C ASP A 100 0.62 13.92 -11.44
N GLU A 101 1.90 13.58 -11.63
CA GLU A 101 3.05 14.35 -11.14
C GLU A 101 3.48 15.41 -12.16
N GLN A 102 3.31 16.67 -11.79
CA GLN A 102 3.60 17.81 -12.68
C GLN A 102 5.10 18.17 -12.68
N ASP A 103 5.84 17.79 -11.64
CA ASP A 103 7.28 18.07 -11.56
C ASP A 103 8.13 16.94 -12.16
N GLN A 104 8.62 17.18 -13.38
CA GLN A 104 9.53 16.28 -14.09
C GLN A 104 10.83 15.97 -13.32
N ARG A 105 11.29 16.87 -12.43
CA ARG A 105 12.48 16.62 -11.62
C ARG A 105 12.26 15.48 -10.64
N ILE A 106 11.03 15.34 -10.11
CA ILE A 106 10.66 14.24 -9.23
C ILE A 106 10.73 12.93 -10.02
N LEU A 107 10.13 12.88 -11.21
CA LEU A 107 10.13 11.68 -12.06
C LEU A 107 11.54 11.15 -12.35
N ILE A 108 12.49 12.05 -12.57
CA ILE A 108 13.88 11.69 -12.93
C ILE A 108 14.72 11.31 -11.70
N ARG A 109 14.56 12.04 -10.59
CA ARG A 109 15.50 11.96 -9.44
C ARG A 109 15.06 11.04 -8.33
N THR A 110 13.82 10.57 -8.33
CA THR A 110 13.26 9.82 -7.21
C THR A 110 12.90 8.39 -7.60
N THR A 111 13.10 7.49 -6.66
CA THR A 111 12.73 6.08 -6.75
C THR A 111 11.27 5.90 -6.35
N LEU A 112 10.61 4.86 -6.87
CA LEU A 112 9.25 4.53 -6.46
C LEU A 112 9.20 4.21 -4.97
N ALA A 113 8.19 4.71 -4.28
CA ALA A 113 8.01 4.49 -2.86
C ALA A 113 7.93 3.01 -2.51
N CYS A 114 7.26 2.20 -3.34
CA CYS A 114 7.20 0.76 -3.16
C CYS A 114 8.58 0.07 -3.24
N GLN A 115 9.49 0.55 -4.09
CA GLN A 115 10.87 0.05 -4.16
C GLN A 115 11.67 0.49 -2.92
N THR A 116 11.46 1.73 -2.44
CA THR A 116 12.05 2.20 -1.19
C THR A 116 11.51 1.41 0.01
N LEU A 117 10.22 1.07 0.03
CA LEU A 117 9.61 0.23 1.08
C LEU A 117 10.24 -1.17 1.14
N GLN A 118 10.62 -1.73 -0.02
CA GLN A 118 11.27 -3.03 -0.06
C GLN A 118 12.73 -2.98 0.42
N SER A 119 13.47 -1.95 0.03
CA SER A 119 14.91 -1.83 0.28
C SER A 119 15.27 -1.15 1.61
N HIS A 120 14.56 -0.06 1.95
CA HIS A 120 14.83 0.79 3.12
C HIS A 120 13.51 1.23 3.80
N PRO A 121 12.74 0.30 4.42
CA PRO A 121 11.45 0.63 5.02
C PRO A 121 11.52 1.51 6.28
N GLN A 122 12.63 1.46 7.01
CA GLN A 122 12.85 2.18 8.26
C GLN A 122 13.10 3.68 7.98
N PRO A 123 12.79 4.58 8.94
CA PRO A 123 12.22 4.34 10.27
C PRO A 123 10.68 4.21 10.28
N TYR A 124 10.02 4.29 9.13
CA TYR A 124 8.56 4.44 9.05
C TYR A 124 7.82 3.10 9.06
N PHE A 125 8.44 2.06 8.55
CA PHE A 125 7.85 0.74 8.42
C PHE A 125 8.79 -0.34 8.96
N LYS A 126 8.19 -1.40 9.52
CA LYS A 126 8.90 -2.63 9.90
C LYS A 126 8.30 -3.82 9.16
N LYS A 127 9.09 -4.48 8.32
CA LYS A 127 8.68 -5.72 7.65
C LYS A 127 8.56 -6.83 8.70
N LEU A 128 7.38 -7.45 8.80
CA LEU A 128 7.09 -8.50 9.79
C LEU A 128 6.95 -9.90 9.18
N PHE A 129 6.44 -9.96 7.96
CA PHE A 129 6.15 -11.23 7.29
C PHE A 129 6.33 -11.07 5.79
N THR A 130 6.75 -12.13 5.11
CA THR A 130 6.80 -12.21 3.65
C THR A 130 6.45 -13.63 3.22
N TYR A 131 5.61 -13.75 2.21
CA TYR A 131 5.25 -15.01 1.58
C TYR A 131 4.99 -14.75 0.11
N ASP A 132 5.79 -15.39 -0.75
CA ASP A 132 5.74 -15.20 -2.20
C ASP A 132 5.83 -13.69 -2.57
N TYR A 133 4.87 -13.14 -3.32
CA TYR A 133 4.84 -11.74 -3.73
C TYR A 133 4.27 -10.78 -2.68
N LEU A 134 3.84 -11.30 -1.53
CA LEU A 134 3.15 -10.55 -0.49
C LEU A 134 4.05 -10.29 0.72
N SER A 135 4.02 -9.07 1.25
CA SER A 135 4.72 -8.71 2.49
C SER A 135 3.81 -7.92 3.42
N ILE A 136 3.92 -8.15 4.74
CA ILE A 136 3.24 -7.37 5.77
C ILE A 136 4.24 -6.44 6.42
N TYR A 137 3.90 -5.16 6.42
CA TYR A 137 4.65 -4.10 7.09
C TYR A 137 3.83 -3.54 8.24
N GLN A 138 4.42 -3.44 9.41
CA GLN A 138 3.89 -2.63 10.50
C GLN A 138 4.20 -1.16 10.21
N VAL A 139 3.20 -0.30 10.38
CA VAL A 139 3.33 1.16 10.30
C VAL A 139 3.73 1.67 11.68
N LEU A 140 4.91 2.29 11.81
CA LEU A 140 5.49 2.66 13.10
C LEU A 140 4.89 3.95 13.69
#